data_AF-A0A6A5BFG3-F1
#
_entry.id   AF-A0A6A5BFG3-F1
#
_cell.length_a   1.000
_cell.length_b   1.000
_cell.length_c   1.000
_cell.angle_alpha   90.00
_cell.angle_beta   90.00
_cell.angle_gamma   90.00
#
_symmetry.space_group_name_H-M   'P 1'
#
loop_
_entity.id
_entity.type
_entity.pdbx_description
1 polymer ?
#
loop_
_entity_poly.entity_id
_entity_poly.type
_entity_poly.pdbx_seq_one_letter_code
_entity_poly.pdbx_strand_id
1 'polypeptide(L)'
;MASSAAETAVSLHARTSSPVREDSKACSNTTTTSSKQKLVNTSSSSSLGRSGVIISQDDSERLGNELSSSSSSSCCILTECCCCCLNSTNAATASSSSSSSSMDNALQFLALTGNTLSEDSNRILCVPNAGGNSVFSEVLSFELVKMLIESLCTSIRVSLHKTEMELVYKEGSKITDMCIALNNTVTNETELMGCSVTRCFNFMNLEEVVSDASIKQLLKKKLSGIIDSTNGVIGDQWSRQILHIWTSNMQTAQAVQRIFGNEISDELKSNTIVIITVTCAGMECIFKEKGDDAKMVMKLLGLNVEQAVDESSVDSGEVDDDDIDNFDVFLGSITM
;
A
#
# COMPACT_ATOMS: atom_id res chain seq x y z
N MET A 1 -41.62 9.19 56.96
CA MET A 1 -40.32 8.62 57.39
C MET A 1 -39.31 9.18 56.41
N ALA A 2 -38.36 10.07 56.76
CA ALA A 2 -37.33 10.00 57.82
C ALA A 2 -36.31 8.88 57.54
N SER A 3 -34.98 9.10 57.53
CA SER A 3 -34.17 10.31 57.83
C SER A 3 -32.77 10.27 57.16
N SER A 4 -32.04 11.39 57.20
CA SER A 4 -30.56 11.61 57.22
C SER A 4 -29.59 10.47 56.80
N ALA A 5 -28.57 10.64 55.95
CA ALA A 5 -27.56 11.72 55.75
C ALA A 5 -26.38 11.76 56.75
N ALA A 6 -25.15 11.54 56.24
CA ALA A 6 -23.80 11.96 56.69
C ALA A 6 -22.83 11.54 55.55
N GLU A 7 -21.94 12.34 54.97
CA GLU A 7 -20.86 13.21 55.49
C GLU A 7 -19.67 12.48 56.14
N THR A 8 -18.49 12.62 55.53
CA THR A 8 -17.21 12.94 56.20
C THR A 8 -16.21 13.43 55.14
N ALA A 9 -15.52 14.54 55.41
CA ALA A 9 -14.38 15.03 54.63
C ALA A 9 -13.23 15.40 55.58
N VAL A 10 -11.98 15.24 55.12
CA VAL A 10 -10.76 15.65 55.85
C VAL A 10 -9.83 16.38 54.87
N SER A 11 -9.04 17.34 55.37
CA SER A 11 -8.30 18.35 54.61
C SER A 11 -6.97 18.70 55.30
N LEU A 12 -6.24 19.70 54.77
CA LEU A 12 -4.98 20.30 55.29
C LEU A 12 -3.73 19.39 55.07
N HIS A 13 -2.48 19.85 54.87
CA HIS A 13 -1.83 21.16 54.70
C HIS A 13 -0.37 20.94 54.19
N ALA A 14 0.51 21.91 53.89
CA ALA A 14 0.47 23.13 53.05
C ALA A 14 1.84 23.87 53.13
N ARG A 15 2.25 24.63 52.08
CA ARG A 15 3.47 25.51 52.02
C ARG A 15 4.82 24.73 51.99
N THR A 16 6.02 25.22 51.60
CA THR A 16 6.60 26.50 51.03
C THR A 16 7.96 26.13 50.35
N SER A 17 8.82 26.95 49.70
CA SER A 17 8.95 28.39 49.35
C SER A 17 10.06 28.58 48.27
N SER A 18 10.04 29.70 47.52
CA SER A 18 11.14 30.15 46.62
C SER A 18 12.40 30.64 47.36
N PRO A 19 13.58 30.75 46.69
CA PRO A 19 14.08 32.07 46.22
C PRO A 19 14.85 32.02 44.85
N VAL A 20 14.67 32.97 43.91
CA VAL A 20 15.32 34.32 43.73
C VAL A 20 16.81 34.32 43.30
N ARG A 21 17.08 34.82 42.08
CA ARG A 21 18.13 35.78 41.60
C ARG A 21 17.97 35.99 40.07
N GLU A 22 18.03 37.18 39.47
CA GLU A 22 19.15 38.16 39.30
C GLU A 22 20.29 37.60 38.42
N ASP A 23 20.82 38.28 37.37
CA ASP A 23 20.62 39.65 36.85
C ASP A 23 21.11 39.79 35.38
N SER A 24 20.81 40.93 34.71
CA SER A 24 21.66 41.68 33.74
C SER A 24 22.35 40.94 32.56
N LYS A 25 22.15 41.32 31.28
CA LYS A 25 22.50 42.63 30.67
C LYS A 25 22.15 42.67 29.17
N ALA A 26 22.16 43.87 28.58
CA ALA A 26 22.00 44.08 27.13
C ALA A 26 23.33 44.19 26.37
N CYS A 27 23.33 43.88 25.07
CA CYS A 27 24.25 44.48 24.10
C CYS A 27 23.61 44.53 22.70
N SER A 28 23.67 45.68 22.04
CA SER A 28 23.24 45.90 20.66
C SER A 28 24.40 45.73 19.69
N ASN A 29 24.17 45.25 18.47
CA ASN A 29 25.06 45.58 17.35
C ASN A 29 24.34 45.52 15.99
N THR A 30 24.74 46.42 15.10
CA THR A 30 24.16 46.62 13.76
C THR A 30 25.23 46.31 12.71
N THR A 31 25.00 45.32 11.84
CA THR A 31 25.90 45.07 10.70
C THR A 31 25.13 44.69 9.44
N THR A 32 25.29 45.49 8.40
CA THR A 32 24.77 45.23 7.05
C THR A 32 25.79 44.41 6.25
N THR A 33 25.41 43.33 5.56
CA THR A 33 25.98 43.00 4.23
C THR A 33 25.26 41.89 3.45
N SER A 34 25.30 42.07 2.14
CA SER A 34 25.03 41.14 1.03
C SER A 34 25.29 39.64 1.23
N SER A 35 24.39 38.81 0.68
CA SER A 35 24.67 37.47 0.14
C SER A 35 23.71 37.21 -1.03
N LYS A 36 24.18 37.20 -2.28
CA LYS A 36 24.72 36.03 -3.00
C LYS A 36 23.75 34.84 -3.04
N GLN A 37 23.25 34.55 -4.24
CA GLN A 37 22.60 33.28 -4.56
C GLN A 37 23.54 32.11 -4.24
N LYS A 38 23.01 31.06 -3.60
CA LYS A 38 23.71 29.81 -3.34
C LYS A 38 22.93 28.69 -4.01
N LEU A 39 23.49 28.06 -5.03
CA LEU A 39 22.98 26.77 -5.51
C LEU A 39 23.04 25.77 -4.35
N VAL A 40 21.92 25.14 -4.03
CA VAL A 40 21.89 24.04 -3.07
C VAL A 40 22.18 22.75 -3.84
N ASN A 41 23.46 22.37 -3.88
CA ASN A 41 23.80 20.97 -4.17
C ASN A 41 23.30 20.12 -3.00
N THR A 42 22.15 19.47 -3.17
CA THR A 42 21.68 18.40 -2.29
C THR A 42 22.55 17.16 -2.52
N SER A 43 23.66 17.06 -1.78
CA SER A 43 24.50 15.86 -1.78
C SER A 43 23.73 14.67 -1.22
N SER A 44 23.43 13.69 -2.07
CA SER A 44 22.65 12.50 -1.74
C SER A 44 23.36 11.61 -0.71
N SER A 45 22.85 11.54 0.50
CA SER A 45 23.19 10.51 1.49
C SER A 45 22.31 9.28 1.28
N SER A 46 22.78 8.31 0.50
CA SER A 46 22.08 7.04 0.28
C SER A 46 21.99 6.22 1.56
N SER A 47 20.78 5.97 2.03
CA SER A 47 20.48 5.07 3.15
C SER A 47 20.64 3.59 2.76
N LEU A 48 20.52 2.73 3.77
CA LEU A 48 20.52 1.26 3.67
C LEU A 48 19.52 0.76 2.60
N GLY A 49 19.76 -0.33 1.87
CA GLY A 49 20.88 -1.27 1.94
C GLY A 49 20.39 -2.72 1.76
N ARG A 50 20.63 -3.29 0.58
CA ARG A 50 20.31 -4.67 0.16
C ARG A 50 18.85 -4.99 -0.19
N SER A 51 17.86 -4.27 0.36
CA SER A 51 16.54 -4.14 -0.31
C SER A 51 16.63 -3.01 -1.33
N GLY A 52 16.10 -3.22 -2.55
CA GLY A 52 16.18 -2.20 -3.59
C GLY A 52 15.03 -1.18 -3.61
N VAL A 53 13.96 -1.40 -2.83
CA VAL A 53 12.85 -0.43 -2.72
C VAL A 53 13.37 0.83 -2.02
N ILE A 54 13.21 1.98 -2.67
CA ILE A 54 13.62 3.26 -2.11
C ILE A 54 12.41 3.88 -1.41
N ILE A 55 12.60 4.23 -0.13
CA ILE A 55 11.65 4.97 0.70
C ILE A 55 12.39 6.17 1.31
N SER A 56 11.70 7.30 1.50
CA SER A 56 12.30 8.45 2.19
C SER A 56 12.54 8.12 3.67
N GLN A 57 13.53 8.74 4.33
CA GLN A 57 13.74 8.50 5.76
C GLN A 57 12.51 8.92 6.58
N ASP A 58 11.88 10.04 6.23
CA ASP A 58 10.68 10.54 6.88
C ASP A 58 9.51 9.55 6.74
N ASP A 59 9.30 8.95 5.56
CA ASP A 59 8.23 7.96 5.35
C ASP A 59 8.54 6.59 5.99
N SER A 60 9.81 6.20 6.02
CA SER A 60 10.31 5.04 6.76
C SER A 60 10.02 5.15 8.26
N GLU A 61 10.36 6.29 8.86
CA GLU A 61 10.07 6.58 10.27
C GLU A 61 8.56 6.70 10.52
N ARG A 62 7.79 7.31 9.61
CA ARG A 62 6.32 7.35 9.71
C ARG A 62 5.70 5.95 9.67
N LEU A 63 6.10 5.08 8.75
CA LEU A 63 5.57 3.72 8.66
C LEU A 63 5.93 2.89 9.90
N GLY A 64 7.18 2.94 10.34
CA GLY A 64 7.62 2.25 11.56
C GLY A 64 6.86 2.71 12.82
N ASN A 65 6.59 4.01 12.93
CA ASN A 65 5.80 4.57 14.04
C ASN A 65 4.32 4.14 13.97
N GLU A 66 3.69 4.16 12.79
CA GLU A 66 2.30 3.70 12.64
C GLU A 66 2.16 2.22 12.99
N LEU A 67 3.00 1.35 12.42
CA LEU A 67 3.04 -0.09 12.72
C LEU A 67 3.33 -0.39 14.20
N SER A 68 4.03 0.50 14.91
CA SER A 68 4.32 0.36 16.34
C SER A 68 3.25 0.96 17.26
N SER A 69 2.19 1.58 16.70
CA SER A 69 1.19 2.33 17.46
C SER A 69 -0.20 1.71 17.37
N SER A 70 -0.96 1.80 18.46
CA SER A 70 -2.40 1.48 18.47
C SER A 70 -3.28 2.70 18.11
N SER A 71 -2.70 3.71 17.46
CA SER A 71 -3.39 4.95 17.06
C SER A 71 -4.01 4.77 15.68
N SER A 72 -5.32 5.03 15.53
CA SER A 72 -6.04 4.94 14.24
C SER A 72 -5.68 6.03 13.21
N SER A 73 -4.47 6.58 13.31
CA SER A 73 -3.89 7.57 12.41
C SER A 73 -3.68 6.99 11.01
N SER A 74 -3.96 7.81 10.01
CA SER A 74 -3.81 7.47 8.59
C SER A 74 -2.50 8.04 8.06
N CYS A 75 -1.68 7.21 7.42
CA CYS A 75 -0.45 7.66 6.76
C CYS A 75 -0.51 7.41 5.24
N CYS A 76 0.33 8.15 4.52
CA CYS A 76 0.51 7.99 3.08
C CYS A 76 2.00 8.09 2.78
N ILE A 77 2.54 7.02 2.21
CA ILE A 77 3.96 6.74 2.03
C ILE A 77 4.26 6.64 0.55
N LEU A 78 5.36 7.25 0.11
CA LEU A 78 5.83 7.18 -1.27
C LEU A 78 7.08 6.28 -1.35
N THR A 79 7.06 5.35 -2.32
CA THR A 79 8.14 4.40 -2.57
C THR A 79 8.46 4.34 -4.07
N GLU A 80 9.71 4.03 -4.40
CA GLU A 80 10.15 3.76 -5.78
C GLU A 80 10.66 2.32 -5.91
N CYS A 81 10.19 1.63 -6.94
CA CYS A 81 10.62 0.28 -7.29
C CYS A 81 11.59 0.34 -8.48
N CYS A 82 12.90 0.37 -8.17
CA CYS A 82 13.98 0.07 -9.10
C CYS A 82 13.74 -1.26 -9.85
N CYS A 83 14.21 -1.36 -11.10
CA CYS A 83 14.35 -2.64 -11.83
C CYS A 83 15.21 -3.70 -11.09
N CYS A 84 15.82 -3.32 -9.97
CA CYS A 84 16.74 -4.08 -9.13
C CYS A 84 16.18 -4.46 -7.74
N CYS A 85 14.92 -4.14 -7.40
CA CYS A 85 14.36 -4.43 -6.07
C CYS A 85 14.04 -5.91 -5.86
N LEU A 86 13.36 -6.46 -6.85
CA LEU A 86 12.99 -7.86 -7.00
C LEU A 86 14.19 -8.52 -7.73
N ASN A 87 14.40 -9.83 -7.58
CA ASN A 87 15.70 -10.54 -7.78
C ASN A 87 16.33 -10.56 -9.20
N SER A 88 16.15 -9.53 -10.01
CA SER A 88 16.66 -9.43 -11.36
C SER A 88 18.16 -9.11 -11.44
N THR A 89 18.90 -10.04 -12.02
CA THR A 89 20.28 -9.82 -12.49
C THR A 89 20.35 -9.48 -13.99
N ASN A 90 19.21 -9.49 -14.70
CA ASN A 90 19.17 -9.44 -16.18
C ASN A 90 18.01 -8.60 -16.77
N ALA A 91 17.45 -7.62 -16.03
CA ALA A 91 16.45 -6.68 -16.55
C ALA A 91 17.06 -5.68 -17.56
N ALA A 92 17.37 -6.13 -18.78
CA ALA A 92 17.87 -5.30 -19.87
C ALA A 92 17.27 -5.71 -21.23
N THR A 93 16.89 -4.70 -22.03
CA THR A 93 16.43 -4.85 -23.43
C THR A 93 15.21 -5.74 -23.68
N ALA A 94 14.07 -5.42 -23.04
CA ALA A 94 12.77 -5.56 -23.71
C ALA A 94 12.59 -4.35 -24.66
N SER A 95 12.22 -4.58 -25.93
CA SER A 95 12.04 -3.51 -26.92
C SER A 95 10.59 -3.07 -27.02
N SER A 96 10.37 -1.77 -27.21
CA SER A 96 9.05 -1.14 -27.28
C SER A 96 8.31 -1.46 -28.59
N SER A 97 7.67 -2.63 -28.65
CA SER A 97 6.62 -2.93 -29.62
C SER A 97 5.23 -2.65 -29.01
N SER A 98 4.30 -2.11 -29.80
CA SER A 98 3.02 -1.57 -29.31
C SER A 98 1.96 -2.63 -28.98
N SER A 99 2.32 -3.91 -29.02
CA SER A 99 1.46 -5.04 -28.66
C SER A 99 2.24 -6.03 -27.80
N SER A 100 2.24 -5.83 -26.47
CA SER A 100 2.75 -6.88 -25.58
C SER A 100 1.91 -8.14 -25.77
N SER A 101 2.56 -9.27 -25.98
CA SER A 101 1.95 -10.59 -25.88
C SER A 101 1.85 -11.01 -24.41
N SER A 102 1.05 -12.03 -24.11
CA SER A 102 1.02 -12.58 -22.74
C SER A 102 2.36 -13.18 -22.33
N MET A 103 3.12 -13.71 -23.30
CA MET A 103 4.50 -14.13 -23.10
C MET A 103 5.41 -12.97 -22.66
N ASP A 104 5.24 -11.75 -23.21
CA ASP A 104 6.06 -10.60 -22.81
C ASP A 104 5.74 -10.17 -21.37
N ASN A 105 4.46 -10.10 -21.01
CA ASN A 105 4.02 -9.78 -19.64
C ASN A 105 4.52 -10.84 -18.63
N ALA A 106 4.38 -12.13 -18.96
CA ALA A 106 4.86 -13.23 -18.13
C ALA A 106 6.39 -13.23 -17.98
N LEU A 107 7.14 -12.95 -19.06
CA LEU A 107 8.60 -12.82 -19.01
C LEU A 107 9.05 -11.60 -18.21
N GLN A 108 8.33 -10.47 -18.27
CA GLN A 108 8.60 -9.32 -17.40
C GLN A 108 8.40 -9.68 -15.93
N PHE A 109 7.28 -10.29 -15.57
CA PHE A 109 7.00 -10.71 -14.19
C PHE A 109 8.07 -11.67 -13.65
N LEU A 110 8.48 -12.64 -14.46
CA LEU A 110 9.57 -13.57 -14.14
C LEU A 110 10.94 -12.87 -14.02
N ALA A 111 11.24 -11.94 -14.92
CA ALA A 111 12.47 -11.15 -14.88
C ALA A 111 12.53 -10.26 -13.65
N LEU A 112 11.40 -9.69 -13.20
CA LEU A 112 11.31 -8.93 -11.95
C LEU A 112 11.50 -9.84 -10.74
N THR A 113 10.69 -10.89 -10.60
CA THR A 113 10.77 -11.83 -9.46
C THR A 113 12.07 -12.64 -9.42
N GLY A 114 12.89 -12.60 -10.48
CA GLY A 114 14.12 -13.41 -10.59
C GLY A 114 13.84 -14.91 -10.64
N ASN A 115 12.64 -15.31 -11.09
CA ASN A 115 12.06 -16.65 -10.95
C ASN A 115 11.96 -17.14 -9.49
N THR A 116 11.91 -16.22 -8.52
CA THR A 116 11.85 -16.53 -7.08
C THR A 116 10.77 -15.72 -6.38
N LEU A 117 9.72 -16.39 -5.93
CA LEU A 117 8.67 -15.84 -5.08
C LEU A 117 8.74 -16.50 -3.69
N SER A 118 8.27 -15.80 -2.65
CA SER A 118 8.02 -16.42 -1.35
C SER A 118 6.90 -17.45 -1.42
N GLU A 119 6.81 -18.37 -0.44
CA GLU A 119 5.77 -19.40 -0.38
C GLU A 119 4.36 -18.78 -0.39
N ASP A 120 4.17 -17.70 0.38
CA ASP A 120 2.97 -16.85 0.40
C ASP A 120 2.59 -16.35 -1.01
N SER A 121 3.56 -15.77 -1.74
CA SER A 121 3.36 -15.22 -3.08
C SER A 121 3.08 -16.28 -4.14
N ASN A 122 3.69 -17.46 -4.03
CA ASN A 122 3.34 -18.59 -4.88
C ASN A 122 1.90 -19.06 -4.62
N ARG A 123 1.42 -18.99 -3.36
CA ARG A 123 0.01 -19.26 -3.02
C ARG A 123 -0.93 -18.22 -3.63
N ILE A 124 -0.64 -16.92 -3.55
CA ILE A 124 -1.43 -15.89 -4.25
C ILE A 124 -1.48 -16.16 -5.77
N LEU A 125 -0.34 -16.51 -6.38
CA LEU A 125 -0.27 -16.81 -7.83
C LEU A 125 -1.05 -18.07 -8.26
N CYS A 126 -1.25 -19.05 -7.37
CA CYS A 126 -1.85 -20.35 -7.68
C CYS A 126 -3.29 -20.54 -7.20
N VAL A 127 -3.76 -19.74 -6.23
CA VAL A 127 -5.15 -19.77 -5.75
C VAL A 127 -6.01 -18.93 -6.69
N PRO A 128 -7.26 -19.32 -6.99
CA PRO A 128 -8.17 -18.49 -7.79
C PRO A 128 -8.44 -17.12 -7.14
N ASN A 129 -8.59 -16.11 -7.98
CA ASN A 129 -8.97 -14.74 -7.62
C ASN A 129 -10.46 -14.54 -7.93
N ALA A 130 -11.18 -13.64 -7.25
CA ALA A 130 -12.62 -13.47 -7.51
C ALA A 130 -12.91 -12.83 -8.90
N GLY A 131 -11.92 -12.20 -9.54
CA GLY A 131 -11.93 -11.98 -10.98
C GLY A 131 -11.02 -10.85 -11.46
N GLY A 132 -10.86 -10.75 -12.79
CA GLY A 132 -10.06 -9.72 -13.44
C GLY A 132 -8.59 -10.11 -13.67
N ASN A 133 -7.79 -9.12 -14.07
CA ASN A 133 -6.38 -9.28 -14.41
C ASN A 133 -5.51 -8.44 -13.45
N SER A 134 -5.34 -8.90 -12.21
CA SER A 134 -4.62 -8.17 -11.15
C SER A 134 -3.65 -9.05 -10.34
N VAL A 135 -3.50 -10.33 -10.69
CA VAL A 135 -2.69 -11.31 -9.95
C VAL A 135 -1.23 -10.89 -9.89
N PHE A 136 -0.68 -10.27 -10.94
CA PHE A 136 0.69 -9.76 -10.93
C PHE A 136 0.84 -8.54 -10.01
N SER A 137 -0.14 -7.64 -9.99
CA SER A 137 -0.13 -6.52 -9.03
C SER A 137 -0.26 -7.00 -7.60
N GLU A 138 -1.10 -7.99 -7.31
CA GLU A 138 -1.32 -8.56 -5.97
C GLU A 138 -0.09 -9.30 -5.43
N VAL A 139 0.48 -10.21 -6.22
CA VAL A 139 1.69 -10.97 -5.83
C VAL A 139 2.86 -10.02 -5.55
N LEU A 140 3.06 -9.01 -6.40
CA LEU A 140 4.13 -8.02 -6.20
C LEU A 140 3.82 -7.04 -5.07
N SER A 141 2.54 -6.74 -4.80
CA SER A 141 2.11 -6.00 -3.61
C SER A 141 2.47 -6.73 -2.33
N PHE A 142 2.21 -8.05 -2.26
CA PHE A 142 2.58 -8.84 -1.10
C PHE A 142 4.10 -8.87 -0.87
N GLU A 143 4.92 -9.17 -1.90
CA GLU A 143 6.39 -9.13 -1.79
C GLU A 143 6.90 -7.75 -1.32
N LEU A 144 6.36 -6.66 -1.86
CA LEU A 144 6.78 -5.30 -1.50
C LEU A 144 6.39 -4.96 -0.05
N VAL A 145 5.16 -5.24 0.37
CA VAL A 145 4.69 -4.99 1.74
C VAL A 145 5.48 -5.84 2.75
N LYS A 146 5.72 -7.12 2.44
CA LYS A 146 6.56 -8.03 3.22
C LYS A 146 7.99 -7.50 3.37
N MET A 147 8.66 -7.21 2.26
CA MET A 147 10.02 -6.64 2.26
C MET A 147 10.09 -5.34 3.06
N LEU A 148 9.14 -4.43 2.87
CA LEU A 148 9.12 -3.12 3.51
C LEU A 148 8.96 -3.27 5.03
N ILE A 149 7.93 -3.98 5.50
CA ILE A 149 7.66 -4.15 6.94
C ILE A 149 8.81 -4.92 7.63
N GLU A 150 9.31 -6.02 7.07
CA GLU A 150 10.40 -6.78 7.69
C GLU A 150 11.73 -6.02 7.71
N SER A 151 11.96 -5.09 6.78
CA SER A 151 13.16 -4.24 6.76
C SER A 151 13.11 -3.11 7.80
N LEU A 152 11.92 -2.58 8.10
CA LEU A 152 11.71 -1.51 9.08
C LEU A 152 11.57 -2.06 10.51
N CYS A 153 10.87 -3.18 10.65
CA CYS A 153 10.50 -3.78 11.93
C CYS A 153 11.13 -5.17 12.04
N THR A 154 12.41 -5.24 12.44
CA THR A 154 13.19 -6.50 12.48
C THR A 154 12.62 -7.59 13.40
N SER A 155 11.73 -7.22 14.33
CA SER A 155 10.96 -8.11 15.21
C SER A 155 9.62 -8.61 14.62
N ILE A 156 9.20 -8.14 13.45
CA ILE A 156 7.96 -8.57 12.79
C ILE A 156 8.30 -9.55 11.66
N ARG A 157 7.49 -10.60 11.47
CA ARG A 157 7.49 -11.44 10.26
C ARG A 157 6.13 -11.40 9.59
N VAL A 158 6.14 -11.23 8.28
CA VAL A 158 4.95 -11.04 7.45
C VAL A 158 4.63 -12.35 6.73
N SER A 159 3.40 -12.81 6.84
CA SER A 159 2.90 -14.00 6.13
C SER A 159 1.50 -13.77 5.60
N LEU A 160 1.12 -14.49 4.55
CA LEU A 160 -0.24 -14.50 4.03
C LEU A 160 -1.12 -15.32 4.97
N HIS A 161 -2.10 -14.64 5.59
CA HIS A 161 -3.14 -15.33 6.35
C HIS A 161 -4.14 -15.97 5.38
N LYS A 162 -4.73 -15.14 4.51
CA LYS A 162 -5.78 -15.53 3.55
C LYS A 162 -5.70 -14.71 2.26
N THR A 163 -6.03 -15.32 1.13
CA THR A 163 -6.36 -14.61 -0.13
C THR A 163 -7.81 -14.11 -0.13
N GLU A 164 -8.16 -13.31 -1.15
CA GLU A 164 -9.52 -12.80 -1.40
C GLU A 164 -10.61 -13.87 -1.21
N MET A 165 -10.51 -15.01 -1.90
CA MET A 165 -11.52 -16.08 -1.89
C MET A 165 -11.51 -16.96 -0.62
N GLU A 166 -10.56 -16.77 0.29
CA GLU A 166 -10.50 -17.46 1.59
C GLU A 166 -11.07 -16.60 2.74
N LEU A 167 -11.29 -15.30 2.47
CA LEU A 167 -11.93 -14.36 3.40
C LEU A 167 -13.45 -14.49 3.33
N VAL A 168 -14.10 -14.33 4.49
CA VAL A 168 -15.55 -14.48 4.62
C VAL A 168 -16.14 -13.13 4.99
N TYR A 169 -17.16 -12.69 4.24
CA TYR A 169 -17.80 -11.40 4.42
C TYR A 169 -19.31 -11.55 4.67
N LYS A 170 -19.93 -10.48 5.18
CA LYS A 170 -21.38 -10.31 5.14
C LYS A 170 -21.85 -10.11 3.70
N GLU A 171 -23.05 -10.59 3.41
CA GLU A 171 -23.74 -10.41 2.14
C GLU A 171 -23.79 -8.92 1.74
N GLY A 172 -23.48 -8.63 0.47
CA GLY A 172 -23.44 -7.26 -0.08
C GLY A 172 -22.19 -6.44 0.26
N SER A 173 -21.28 -6.93 1.09
CA SER A 173 -20.05 -6.19 1.43
C SER A 173 -19.02 -6.24 0.31
N LYS A 174 -18.21 -5.18 0.20
CA LYS A 174 -17.04 -5.14 -0.69
C LYS A 174 -15.88 -5.96 -0.10
N ILE A 175 -15.01 -6.40 -1.00
CA ILE A 175 -14.00 -7.43 -0.74
C ILE A 175 -12.59 -6.79 -0.72
N THR A 176 -11.65 -7.43 -0.02
CA THR A 176 -10.23 -7.03 0.07
C THR A 176 -9.34 -8.15 -0.49
N ASP A 177 -8.40 -7.77 -1.36
CA ASP A 177 -7.57 -8.66 -2.18
C ASP A 177 -6.79 -9.71 -1.35
N MET A 178 -6.33 -9.37 -0.13
CA MET A 178 -5.71 -10.33 0.79
C MET A 178 -5.73 -9.89 2.27
N CYS A 179 -5.56 -10.85 3.17
CA CYS A 179 -5.28 -10.61 4.59
C CYS A 179 -3.86 -11.05 4.94
N ILE A 180 -3.12 -10.13 5.56
CA ILE A 180 -1.72 -10.27 5.96
C ILE A 180 -1.65 -10.44 7.47
N ALA A 181 -0.80 -11.36 7.95
CA ALA A 181 -0.47 -11.53 9.36
C ALA A 181 0.89 -10.91 9.67
N LEU A 182 0.92 -10.01 10.65
CA LEU A 182 2.12 -9.44 11.25
C LEU A 182 2.43 -10.18 12.55
N ASN A 183 3.44 -11.05 12.52
CA ASN A 183 3.81 -11.91 13.65
C ASN A 183 4.98 -11.28 14.41
N ASN A 184 4.74 -10.83 15.64
CA ASN A 184 5.78 -10.23 16.49
C ASN A 184 6.62 -11.34 17.15
N THR A 185 7.86 -11.52 16.68
CA THR A 185 8.79 -12.57 17.16
C THR A 185 9.31 -12.34 18.58
N VAL A 186 8.99 -11.21 19.22
CA VAL A 186 9.38 -10.89 20.60
C VAL A 186 8.25 -11.17 21.58
N THR A 187 7.01 -10.78 21.24
CA THR A 187 5.83 -11.01 22.11
C THR A 187 5.10 -12.32 21.80
N ASN A 188 5.27 -12.86 20.59
CA ASN A 188 4.49 -13.97 20.00
C ASN A 188 3.01 -13.63 19.77
N GLU A 189 2.70 -12.34 19.63
CA GLU A 189 1.39 -11.85 19.20
C GLU A 189 1.31 -11.78 17.66
N THR A 190 0.14 -12.07 17.11
CA THR A 190 -0.15 -11.92 15.67
C THR A 190 -1.24 -10.86 15.49
N GLU A 191 -0.94 -9.86 14.69
CA GLU A 191 -1.87 -8.81 14.27
C GLU A 191 -2.30 -9.05 12.82
N LEU A 192 -3.59 -8.88 12.50
CA LEU A 192 -4.12 -9.07 11.15
C LEU A 192 -4.40 -7.71 10.49
N MET A 193 -3.99 -7.56 9.24
CA MET A 193 -4.31 -6.39 8.41
C MET A 193 -4.87 -6.84 7.05
N GLY A 194 -5.97 -6.23 6.63
CA GLY A 194 -6.42 -6.32 5.24
C GLY A 194 -5.46 -5.53 4.34
N CYS A 195 -5.22 -6.00 3.12
CA CYS A 195 -4.42 -5.29 2.12
C CYS A 195 -5.19 -5.28 0.82
N SER A 196 -5.62 -4.07 0.41
CA SER A 196 -6.31 -3.85 -0.86
C SER A 196 -5.32 -3.32 -1.90
N VAL A 197 -5.41 -3.81 -3.14
CA VAL A 197 -4.50 -3.44 -4.22
C VAL A 197 -5.24 -2.61 -5.27
N THR A 198 -4.56 -1.65 -5.91
CA THR A 198 -5.11 -0.90 -7.03
C THR A 198 -4.01 -0.31 -7.91
N ARG A 199 -4.39 0.06 -9.13
CA ARG A 199 -3.50 0.66 -10.12
C ARG A 199 -3.98 2.06 -10.44
N CYS A 200 -3.06 3.01 -10.52
CA CYS A 200 -3.33 4.41 -10.84
C CYS A 200 -2.37 4.86 -11.95
N PHE A 201 -2.80 4.62 -13.19
CA PHE A 201 -2.05 4.86 -14.42
C PHE A 201 -2.99 5.31 -15.53
N ASN A 202 -2.45 5.94 -16.57
CA ASN A 202 -3.19 6.16 -17.82
C ASN A 202 -2.96 4.96 -18.74
N PHE A 203 -4.03 4.23 -19.08
CA PHE A 203 -3.96 3.01 -19.87
C PHE A 203 -3.42 3.24 -21.30
N MET A 204 -3.74 4.39 -21.89
CA MET A 204 -3.33 4.75 -23.25
C MET A 204 -1.84 5.13 -23.30
N ASN A 205 -1.35 5.83 -22.27
CA ASN A 205 0.06 6.19 -22.13
C ASN A 205 0.53 6.16 -20.67
N LEU A 206 1.44 5.23 -20.33
CA LEU A 206 1.99 5.09 -18.98
C LEU A 206 2.84 6.28 -18.51
N GLU A 207 3.35 7.09 -19.45
CA GLU A 207 4.10 8.32 -19.14
C GLU A 207 3.18 9.52 -18.80
N GLU A 208 1.88 9.43 -19.13
CA GLU A 208 0.94 10.52 -18.92
C GLU A 208 0.41 10.55 -17.48
N VAL A 209 0.15 11.75 -16.97
CA VAL A 209 -0.31 11.95 -15.58
C VAL A 209 -1.81 11.71 -15.49
N VAL A 210 -2.26 10.87 -14.56
CA VAL A 210 -3.68 10.65 -14.31
C VAL A 210 -4.29 11.94 -13.73
N SER A 211 -5.48 12.35 -14.22
CA SER A 211 -6.08 13.62 -13.81
C SER A 211 -6.53 13.62 -12.34
N ASP A 212 -6.45 14.78 -11.68
CA ASP A 212 -6.83 14.93 -10.27
C ASP A 212 -8.26 14.45 -9.97
N ALA A 213 -9.21 14.68 -10.89
CA ALA A 213 -10.59 14.22 -10.74
C ALA A 213 -10.68 12.69 -10.74
N SER A 214 -9.96 12.03 -11.65
CA SER A 214 -9.88 10.57 -11.75
C SER A 214 -9.23 9.95 -10.51
N ILE A 215 -8.11 10.53 -10.05
CA ILE A 215 -7.43 10.11 -8.81
C ILE A 215 -8.35 10.24 -7.60
N LYS A 216 -9.07 11.37 -7.49
CA LYS A 216 -10.00 11.64 -6.38
C LYS A 216 -11.20 10.69 -6.39
N GLN A 217 -11.69 10.29 -7.57
CA GLN A 217 -12.73 9.27 -7.71
C GLN A 217 -12.22 7.88 -7.31
N LEU A 218 -11.04 7.48 -7.80
CA LEU A 218 -10.39 6.20 -7.47
C LEU A 218 -10.15 6.05 -5.97
N LEU A 219 -9.53 7.06 -5.34
CA LEU A 219 -9.28 7.08 -3.90
C LEU A 219 -10.58 6.98 -3.11
N LYS A 220 -11.63 7.74 -3.47
CA LYS A 220 -12.93 7.65 -2.80
C LYS A 220 -13.56 6.27 -2.93
N LYS A 221 -13.50 5.63 -4.11
CA LYS A 221 -14.04 4.28 -4.35
C LYS A 221 -13.30 3.24 -3.50
N LYS A 222 -11.97 3.15 -3.62
CA LYS A 222 -11.17 2.14 -2.89
C LYS A 222 -11.20 2.36 -1.37
N LEU A 223 -11.13 3.59 -0.87
CA LEU A 223 -11.21 3.87 0.58
C LEU A 223 -12.61 3.59 1.17
N SER A 224 -13.68 3.89 0.43
CA SER A 224 -15.04 3.51 0.88
C SER A 224 -15.22 1.99 0.91
N GLY A 225 -14.66 1.28 -0.08
CA GLY A 225 -14.63 -0.19 -0.11
C GLY A 225 -13.84 -0.80 1.04
N ILE A 226 -12.70 -0.21 1.42
CA ILE A 226 -11.92 -0.60 2.60
C ILE A 226 -12.71 -0.45 3.91
N ILE A 227 -13.43 0.67 4.07
CA ILE A 227 -14.27 0.87 5.26
C ILE A 227 -15.41 -0.16 5.28
N ASP A 228 -16.04 -0.43 4.14
CA ASP A 228 -17.09 -1.44 4.06
C ASP A 228 -16.55 -2.85 4.34
N SER A 229 -15.45 -3.27 3.70
CA SER A 229 -14.86 -4.61 3.90
C SER A 229 -14.38 -4.82 5.35
N THR A 230 -13.85 -3.78 6.00
CA THR A 230 -13.50 -3.81 7.44
C THR A 230 -14.72 -4.06 8.32
N ASN A 231 -15.86 -3.47 7.97
CA ASN A 231 -17.12 -3.70 8.68
C ASN A 231 -17.79 -5.02 8.27
N GLY A 232 -17.49 -5.54 7.08
CA GLY A 232 -18.07 -6.74 6.48
C GLY A 232 -17.42 -8.06 6.90
N VAL A 233 -16.11 -8.07 7.13
CA VAL A 233 -15.32 -9.30 7.35
C VAL A 233 -15.75 -10.08 8.62
N ILE A 234 -15.76 -11.41 8.50
CA ILE A 234 -16.25 -12.35 9.52
C ILE A 234 -15.10 -13.26 9.96
N GLY A 235 -14.75 -13.20 11.25
CA GLY A 235 -13.69 -14.00 11.87
C GLY A 235 -12.30 -13.34 11.83
N ASP A 236 -11.93 -12.74 10.70
CA ASP A 236 -10.62 -12.11 10.50
C ASP A 236 -10.68 -10.60 10.82
N GLN A 237 -10.79 -10.24 12.10
CA GLN A 237 -10.89 -8.84 12.52
C GLN A 237 -9.55 -8.11 12.34
N TRP A 238 -9.50 -7.19 11.38
CA TRP A 238 -8.29 -6.41 11.10
C TRP A 238 -8.11 -5.24 12.06
N SER A 239 -6.88 -5.01 12.50
CA SER A 239 -6.51 -3.83 13.29
C SER A 239 -6.44 -2.57 12.44
N ARG A 240 -5.97 -2.69 11.20
CA ARG A 240 -5.79 -1.66 10.17
C ARG A 240 -5.99 -2.27 8.78
N GLN A 241 -6.12 -1.44 7.75
CA GLN A 241 -5.92 -1.88 6.37
C GLN A 241 -4.80 -1.13 5.65
N ILE A 242 -4.22 -1.78 4.65
CA ILE A 242 -3.29 -1.20 3.68
C ILE A 242 -4.04 -0.97 2.36
N LEU A 243 -3.82 0.17 1.72
CA LEU A 243 -4.15 0.41 0.32
C LEU A 243 -2.85 0.58 -0.46
N HIS A 244 -2.48 -0.41 -1.27
CA HIS A 244 -1.29 -0.34 -2.12
C HIS A 244 -1.66 0.13 -3.52
N ILE A 245 -1.10 1.26 -3.93
CA ILE A 245 -1.36 1.94 -5.21
C ILE A 245 -0.12 1.84 -6.10
N TRP A 246 -0.20 1.02 -7.14
CA TRP A 246 0.81 0.98 -8.20
C TRP A 246 0.64 2.17 -9.16
N THR A 247 1.74 2.88 -9.46
CA THR A 247 1.75 4.05 -10.34
C THR A 247 2.87 3.95 -11.37
N SER A 248 2.60 4.33 -12.62
CA SER A 248 3.58 4.22 -13.71
C SER A 248 4.55 5.41 -13.81
N ASN A 249 4.27 6.52 -13.12
CA ASN A 249 5.12 7.71 -13.11
C ASN A 249 5.03 8.51 -11.79
N MET A 250 6.14 9.17 -11.44
CA MET A 250 6.30 9.93 -10.19
C MET A 250 5.31 11.08 -10.07
N GLN A 251 4.96 11.74 -11.17
CA GLN A 251 4.02 12.85 -11.22
C GLN A 251 2.61 12.40 -10.78
N THR A 252 2.16 11.22 -11.22
CA THR A 252 0.91 10.60 -10.78
C THR A 252 0.97 10.26 -9.30
N ALA A 253 2.07 9.66 -8.83
CA ALA A 253 2.23 9.32 -7.41
C ALA A 253 2.18 10.56 -6.49
N GLN A 254 2.84 11.66 -6.89
CA GLN A 254 2.78 12.95 -6.19
C GLN A 254 1.37 13.56 -6.22
N ALA A 255 0.60 13.39 -7.31
CA ALA A 255 -0.80 13.79 -7.37
C ALA A 255 -1.68 12.96 -6.43
N VAL A 256 -1.51 11.63 -6.39
CA VAL A 256 -2.19 10.73 -5.44
C VAL A 256 -1.89 11.13 -3.99
N GLN A 257 -0.62 11.32 -3.63
CA GLN A 257 -0.22 11.73 -2.28
C GLN A 257 -0.83 13.09 -1.87
N ARG A 258 -0.81 14.08 -2.79
CA ARG A 258 -1.40 15.42 -2.60
C ARG A 258 -2.92 15.36 -2.41
N ILE A 259 -3.63 14.59 -3.22
CA ILE A 259 -5.09 14.49 -3.20
C ILE A 259 -5.55 13.71 -1.97
N PHE A 260 -4.86 12.62 -1.62
CA PHE A 260 -5.08 11.92 -0.36
C PHE A 260 -4.89 12.83 0.85
N GLY A 261 -3.79 13.60 0.89
CA GLY A 261 -3.55 14.55 1.98
C GLY A 261 -4.63 15.62 2.11
N ASN A 262 -4.94 16.31 1.01
CA ASN A 262 -5.65 17.59 1.03
C ASN A 262 -7.14 17.54 0.64
N GLU A 263 -7.61 16.50 -0.05
CA GLU A 263 -8.92 16.48 -0.73
C GLU A 263 -9.82 15.28 -0.42
N ILE A 264 -9.25 14.24 0.19
CA ILE A 264 -10.00 13.17 0.87
C ILE A 264 -10.27 13.62 2.31
N SER A 265 -11.43 13.26 2.87
CA SER A 265 -11.78 13.60 4.26
C SER A 265 -11.22 12.55 5.24
N ASP A 266 -10.93 12.95 6.47
CA ASP A 266 -10.16 12.10 7.41
C ASP A 266 -10.95 10.86 7.87
N GLU A 267 -12.28 10.87 7.77
CA GLU A 267 -13.11 9.68 8.00
C GLU A 267 -12.81 8.60 6.97
N LEU A 268 -12.63 8.97 5.68
CA LEU A 268 -12.29 8.03 4.60
C LEU A 268 -10.84 7.54 4.68
N LYS A 269 -9.94 8.30 5.32
CA LYS A 269 -8.54 7.88 5.55
C LYS A 269 -8.40 6.98 6.77
N SER A 270 -9.37 7.04 7.70
CA SER A 270 -9.24 6.45 9.02
C SER A 270 -8.87 4.97 8.97
N ASN A 271 -7.99 4.57 9.89
CA ASN A 271 -7.47 3.20 10.01
C ASN A 271 -6.76 2.63 8.75
N THR A 272 -6.44 3.46 7.76
CA THR A 272 -5.84 3.04 6.49
C THR A 272 -4.42 3.58 6.30
N ILE A 273 -3.50 2.68 5.95
CA ILE A 273 -2.12 2.95 5.54
C ILE A 273 -2.09 2.97 4.00
N VAL A 274 -1.84 4.11 3.38
CA VAL A 274 -1.69 4.18 1.91
C VAL A 274 -0.22 4.08 1.54
N ILE A 275 0.12 3.06 0.74
CA ILE A 275 1.44 2.89 0.14
C ILE A 275 1.29 3.21 -1.35
N ILE A 276 2.09 4.15 -1.85
CA ILE A 276 2.16 4.47 -3.28
C ILE A 276 3.52 3.99 -3.78
N THR A 277 3.53 3.17 -4.82
CA THR A 277 4.78 2.72 -5.46
C THR A 277 4.85 3.18 -6.90
N VAL A 278 5.93 3.89 -7.23
CA VAL A 278 6.31 4.21 -8.60
C VAL A 278 7.09 3.04 -9.17
N THR A 279 6.64 2.48 -10.28
CA THR A 279 7.38 1.46 -11.05
C THR A 279 8.44 2.11 -11.93
N CYS A 280 9.59 1.47 -12.09
CA CYS A 280 10.46 1.77 -13.23
C CYS A 280 9.87 1.28 -14.57
N ALA A 281 10.44 1.76 -15.68
CA ALA A 281 10.13 1.25 -17.02
C ALA A 281 10.55 -0.22 -17.18
N GLY A 282 9.82 -0.99 -17.99
CA GLY A 282 9.99 -2.45 -18.10
C GLY A 282 9.15 -3.26 -17.10
N MET A 283 8.22 -2.60 -16.39
CA MET A 283 7.29 -3.20 -15.43
C MET A 283 5.84 -3.18 -15.95
N GLU A 284 5.65 -3.15 -17.26
CA GLU A 284 4.33 -3.00 -17.89
C GLU A 284 3.37 -4.15 -17.56
N CYS A 285 3.88 -5.32 -17.20
CA CYS A 285 3.12 -6.47 -16.72
C CYS A 285 2.20 -6.15 -15.52
N ILE A 286 2.56 -5.19 -14.66
CA ILE A 286 1.71 -4.75 -13.53
C ILE A 286 0.43 -4.07 -14.05
N PHE A 287 0.52 -3.32 -15.15
CA PHE A 287 -0.55 -2.45 -15.66
C PHE A 287 -1.31 -3.03 -16.86
N LYS A 288 -0.72 -4.01 -17.55
CA LYS A 288 -1.23 -4.55 -18.83
C LYS A 288 -1.44 -6.07 -18.79
N GLU A 289 -1.64 -6.61 -17.59
CA GLU A 289 -1.92 -8.02 -17.31
C GLU A 289 -3.16 -8.52 -18.10
N LYS A 290 -3.11 -9.80 -18.48
CA LYS A 290 -4.16 -10.54 -19.19
C LYS A 290 -4.40 -11.88 -18.51
N GLY A 291 -5.62 -12.41 -18.63
CA GLY A 291 -6.03 -13.64 -17.94
C GLY A 291 -5.26 -14.92 -18.28
N ASP A 292 -4.43 -14.93 -19.34
CA ASP A 292 -3.51 -16.03 -19.65
C ASP A 292 -2.06 -15.81 -19.14
N ASP A 293 -1.71 -14.58 -18.72
CA ASP A 293 -0.35 -14.25 -18.25
C ASP A 293 0.03 -15.05 -16.99
N ALA A 294 -0.84 -15.05 -15.97
CA ALA A 294 -0.62 -15.79 -14.72
C ALA A 294 -0.57 -17.31 -14.96
N LYS A 295 -1.45 -17.83 -15.82
CA LYS A 295 -1.45 -19.24 -16.25
C LYS A 295 -0.15 -19.59 -17.00
N MET A 296 0.46 -18.64 -17.73
CA MET A 296 1.76 -18.82 -18.37
C MET A 296 2.93 -18.74 -17.38
N VAL A 297 2.91 -17.83 -16.40
CA VAL A 297 3.94 -17.76 -15.34
C VAL A 297 3.96 -19.04 -14.51
N MET A 298 2.80 -19.53 -14.05
CA MET A 298 2.73 -20.81 -13.33
C MET A 298 3.39 -21.95 -14.11
N LYS A 299 3.07 -22.06 -15.41
CA LYS A 299 3.67 -23.05 -16.31
C LYS A 299 5.18 -22.88 -16.49
N LEU A 300 5.69 -21.65 -16.55
CA LEU A 300 7.12 -21.36 -16.67
C LEU A 300 7.90 -21.61 -15.37
N LEU A 301 7.27 -21.46 -14.20
CA LEU A 301 7.81 -21.84 -12.89
C LEU A 301 7.71 -23.36 -12.63
N GLY A 302 7.02 -24.13 -13.47
CA GLY A 302 6.77 -25.56 -13.26
C GLY A 302 5.72 -25.87 -12.20
N LEU A 303 4.84 -24.91 -11.89
CA LEU A 303 3.73 -25.06 -10.95
C LEU A 303 2.55 -25.79 -11.64
N ASN A 304 1.88 -26.67 -10.89
CA ASN A 304 0.87 -27.58 -11.45
C ASN A 304 -0.48 -26.85 -11.70
N VAL A 305 -0.63 -26.29 -12.90
CA VAL A 305 -1.87 -25.63 -13.35
C VAL A 305 -3.10 -26.56 -13.24
N GLU A 306 -2.94 -27.88 -13.31
CA GLU A 306 -4.05 -28.86 -13.19
C GLU A 306 -4.72 -28.92 -11.80
N GLN A 307 -4.23 -28.21 -10.79
CA GLN A 307 -4.94 -27.99 -9.52
C GLN A 307 -5.72 -26.66 -9.48
N ALA A 308 -5.52 -25.78 -10.46
CA ALA A 308 -6.18 -24.48 -10.58
C ALA A 308 -7.36 -24.56 -11.57
N VAL A 309 -8.54 -24.86 -11.01
CA VAL A 309 -9.90 -24.72 -11.59
C VAL A 309 -10.28 -25.70 -12.71
N ASP A 310 -11.23 -26.59 -12.40
CA ASP A 310 -12.07 -27.26 -13.40
C ASP A 310 -13.20 -26.31 -13.82
N GLU A 311 -12.91 -25.41 -14.76
CA GLU A 311 -13.83 -24.37 -15.26
C GLU A 311 -15.05 -24.95 -16.03
N SER A 312 -15.18 -26.28 -16.16
CA SER A 312 -16.09 -26.94 -17.11
C SER A 312 -17.56 -27.12 -16.69
N SER A 313 -17.95 -26.68 -15.48
CA SER A 313 -19.24 -27.05 -14.87
C SER A 313 -20.05 -25.93 -14.20
N VAL A 314 -19.67 -24.65 -14.37
CA VAL A 314 -20.48 -23.53 -13.88
C VAL A 314 -21.68 -23.32 -14.80
N ASP A 315 -22.88 -23.70 -14.34
CA ASP A 315 -24.15 -23.46 -15.02
C ASP A 315 -24.39 -21.94 -15.16
N SER A 316 -24.74 -21.49 -16.35
CA SER A 316 -24.86 -20.06 -16.68
C SER A 316 -26.22 -19.52 -16.24
N GLY A 317 -26.43 -19.44 -14.93
CA GLY A 317 -27.52 -18.66 -14.36
C GLY A 317 -27.39 -17.19 -14.75
N GLU A 318 -28.50 -16.57 -15.16
CA GLU A 318 -28.56 -15.15 -15.46
C GLU A 318 -28.29 -14.36 -14.16
N VAL A 319 -27.20 -13.59 -14.15
CA VAL A 319 -26.83 -12.65 -13.08
C VAL A 319 -27.19 -11.25 -13.57
N ASP A 320 -27.88 -10.46 -12.74
CA ASP A 320 -28.24 -9.08 -13.08
C ASP A 320 -26.98 -8.20 -13.27
N ASP A 321 -26.86 -7.53 -14.42
CA ASP A 321 -25.65 -6.83 -14.90
C ASP A 321 -25.17 -5.60 -14.07
N ASP A 322 -25.85 -5.25 -12.97
CA ASP A 322 -25.73 -3.94 -12.31
C ASP A 322 -24.47 -3.73 -11.41
N ASP A 323 -23.65 -4.76 -11.14
CA ASP A 323 -22.50 -4.68 -10.19
C ASP A 323 -21.13 -5.09 -10.79
N ILE A 324 -20.96 -5.15 -12.12
CA ILE A 324 -19.64 -5.36 -12.77
C ILE A 324 -18.81 -4.05 -12.74
N ASP A 325 -18.54 -3.54 -11.54
CA ASP A 325 -17.81 -2.30 -11.30
C ASP A 325 -16.28 -2.53 -11.19
N ASN A 326 -15.72 -3.48 -11.95
CA ASN A 326 -14.28 -3.74 -12.01
C ASN A 326 -13.54 -2.75 -12.94
N PHE A 327 -13.91 -1.47 -12.81
CA PHE A 327 -13.26 -0.33 -13.45
C PHE A 327 -11.95 0.02 -12.70
N ASP A 328 -10.84 -0.58 -13.13
CA ASP A 328 -9.62 0.20 -13.33
C ASP A 328 -9.96 1.39 -14.25
N VAL A 329 -9.35 2.56 -14.03
CA VAL A 329 -9.87 3.84 -14.59
C VAL A 329 -9.59 3.99 -16.10
N PHE A 330 -10.39 3.29 -16.90
CA PHE A 330 -10.37 3.35 -18.37
C PHE A 330 -11.05 4.64 -18.88
N LEU A 331 -10.37 5.77 -18.72
CA LEU A 331 -10.81 7.05 -19.27
C LEU A 331 -10.04 7.37 -20.56
N GLY A 332 -10.45 6.73 -21.65
CA GLY A 332 -10.12 7.19 -22.99
C GLY A 332 -10.69 8.60 -23.21
N SER A 333 -9.90 9.49 -23.82
CA SER A 333 -10.17 10.93 -23.86
C SER A 333 -11.55 11.30 -24.41
N ILE A 334 -12.42 11.83 -23.55
CA ILE A 334 -13.57 12.64 -23.98
C ILE A 334 -13.03 14.01 -24.37
N THR A 335 -12.75 14.20 -25.65
CA THR A 335 -12.45 15.52 -26.23
C THR A 335 -13.69 16.41 -26.27
N MET A 336 -13.48 17.69 -25.99
CA MET A 336 -14.31 18.82 -26.43
C MET A 336 -13.47 19.71 -27.35
#